data_AF-A0A3N1DCH5-F1
#
_entry.id   AF-A0A3N1DCH5-F1
#
_cell.length_a   1.000
_cell.length_b   1.000
_cell.length_c   1.000
_cell.angle_alpha   90.00
_cell.angle_beta   90.00
_cell.angle_gamma   90.00
#
_symmetry.space_group_name_H-M   'P 1'
#
loop_
_entity.id
_entity.type
_entity.pdbx_description
1 polymer ?
#
loop_
_entity_poly.entity_id
_entity_poly.type
_entity_poly.pdbx_seq_one_letter_code
_entity_poly.pdbx_strand_id
1 'polypeptide(L)'
;MFGHVVRGAAIAAVAAGAIAGVPGGASAAAKACAIGEWTMVKHAFTAKGEGYDFTGTGGKGVRLKVAKKSLAWDFRGSKPLTSKGTRNGAAVAMWSRYTGRLTVPSSVKGNRKGLLQADVRKARGDASARTGKAGRSTPDATYPLAPNYQKGKPETIALGSGAFTCTGKTLHLVLATKSATDSSRFDTWFRRS
;
A
#
# COMPACT_ATOMS: atom_id res chain seq x y z
N MET A 1 5.59 -36.60 -32.02
CA MET A 1 4.56 -36.60 -33.10
C MET A 1 3.28 -36.01 -32.52
N PHE A 2 2.38 -35.48 -33.37
CA PHE A 2 1.34 -34.46 -33.10
C PHE A 2 1.92 -33.04 -33.04
N GLY A 3 1.85 -32.17 -34.05
CA GLY A 3 0.96 -32.11 -35.22
C GLY A 3 0.31 -30.73 -35.23
N HIS A 4 0.90 -29.78 -35.97
CA HIS A 4 0.44 -28.39 -36.06
C HIS A 4 -0.95 -28.25 -36.68
N VAL A 5 -1.75 -27.30 -36.20
CA VAL A 5 -2.85 -26.71 -36.97
C VAL A 5 -2.70 -25.19 -36.94
N VAL A 6 -2.11 -24.65 -37.99
CA VAL A 6 -2.08 -23.22 -38.30
C VAL A 6 -3.31 -22.93 -39.15
N ARG A 7 -4.25 -22.11 -38.66
CA ARG A 7 -5.33 -21.54 -39.48
C ARG A 7 -5.06 -20.05 -39.65
N GLY A 8 -4.48 -19.72 -40.80
CA GLY A 8 -4.40 -18.36 -41.29
C GLY A 8 -5.79 -17.90 -41.77
N ALA A 9 -6.14 -16.67 -41.44
CA ALA A 9 -7.23 -15.95 -42.07
C ALA A 9 -6.64 -14.68 -42.68
N ALA A 10 -6.59 -14.67 -44.01
CA ALA A 10 -6.31 -13.49 -44.81
C ALA A 10 -7.56 -12.60 -44.77
N ILE A 11 -7.41 -11.35 -44.34
CA ILE A 11 -8.44 -10.33 -44.49
C ILE A 11 -7.99 -9.37 -45.58
N ALA A 12 -8.83 -9.28 -46.60
CA ALA A 12 -8.67 -8.46 -47.79
C ALA A 12 -8.57 -6.97 -47.44
N ALA A 13 -7.61 -6.30 -48.08
CA ALA A 13 -7.48 -4.85 -48.08
C ALA A 13 -8.52 -4.24 -49.01
N VAL A 14 -9.39 -3.38 -48.48
CA VAL A 14 -10.23 -2.48 -49.27
C VAL A 14 -9.57 -1.10 -49.23
N ALA A 15 -9.09 -0.65 -50.39
CA ALA A 15 -8.59 0.70 -50.60
C ALA A 15 -9.69 1.56 -51.26
N ALA A 16 -10.12 2.64 -50.60
CA ALA A 16 -10.62 3.87 -51.21
C ALA A 16 -11.05 4.86 -50.11
N GLY A 17 -10.48 6.07 -50.12
CA GLY A 17 -10.92 7.19 -49.28
C GLY A 17 -9.81 7.81 -48.44
N ALA A 18 -8.84 8.47 -49.10
CA ALA A 18 -7.85 9.30 -48.42
C ALA A 18 -8.50 10.60 -47.92
N ILE A 19 -9.16 10.53 -46.77
CA ILE A 19 -9.35 11.70 -45.92
C ILE A 19 -8.03 11.85 -45.18
N ALA A 20 -7.33 12.96 -45.37
CA ALA A 20 -6.17 13.34 -44.59
C ALA A 20 -6.62 13.56 -43.13
N GLY A 21 -6.79 12.46 -42.41
CA GLY A 21 -7.03 12.45 -40.98
C GLY A 21 -5.77 12.99 -40.32
N VAL A 22 -5.83 14.23 -39.86
CA VAL A 22 -4.87 14.78 -38.91
C VAL A 22 -4.60 13.70 -37.88
N PRO A 23 -3.36 13.23 -37.66
CA PRO A 23 -3.07 12.23 -36.67
C PRO A 23 -3.52 12.79 -35.32
N GLY A 24 -4.70 12.36 -34.88
CA GLY A 24 -5.23 12.68 -33.57
C GLY A 24 -4.23 12.12 -32.59
N GLY A 25 -3.40 12.99 -32.01
CA GLY A 25 -2.37 12.61 -31.07
C GLY A 25 -3.01 11.70 -30.04
N ALA A 26 -2.56 10.44 -29.98
CA ALA A 26 -3.09 9.45 -29.07
C ALA A 26 -3.07 10.07 -27.68
N SER A 27 -4.26 10.45 -27.18
CA SER A 27 -4.38 11.14 -25.90
C SER A 27 -3.87 10.16 -24.84
N ALA A 28 -2.64 10.38 -24.38
CA ALA A 28 -2.01 9.55 -23.37
C ALA A 28 -2.98 9.48 -22.19
N ALA A 29 -3.47 8.29 -21.88
CA ALA A 29 -4.44 8.09 -20.82
C ALA A 29 -3.95 8.79 -19.55
N ALA A 30 -4.79 9.67 -18.99
CA ALA A 30 -4.42 10.46 -17.82
C ALA A 30 -3.87 9.54 -16.73
N LYS A 31 -2.65 9.82 -16.26
CA LYS A 31 -2.01 9.02 -15.21
C LYS A 31 -2.92 9.02 -13.98
N ALA A 32 -3.15 7.84 -13.40
CA ALA A 32 -3.93 7.72 -12.18
C ALA A 32 -3.37 8.66 -11.11
N CYS A 33 -4.24 9.47 -10.49
CA CYS A 33 -3.86 10.49 -9.51
C CYS A 33 -2.93 9.96 -8.41
N ALA A 34 -3.18 8.73 -7.94
CA ALA A 34 -2.40 8.06 -6.90
C ALA A 34 -0.93 7.79 -7.31
N ILE A 35 -0.60 7.73 -8.60
CA ILE A 35 0.78 7.54 -9.07
C ILE A 35 1.62 8.78 -8.75
N GLY A 36 2.72 8.57 -8.05
CA GLY A 36 3.60 9.65 -7.61
C GLY A 36 4.35 9.33 -6.33
N GLU A 37 4.97 10.37 -5.78
CA GLU A 37 5.69 10.33 -4.51
C GLU A 37 4.91 11.12 -3.47
N TRP A 38 4.84 10.52 -2.28
CA TRP A 38 3.93 10.91 -1.23
C TRP A 38 4.64 10.82 0.11
N THR A 39 4.40 11.78 1.00
CA THR A 39 4.90 11.76 2.38
C THR A 39 3.74 11.61 3.34
N MET A 40 3.81 10.62 4.23
CA MET A 40 2.79 10.34 5.23
C MET A 40 2.74 11.49 6.24
N VAL A 41 1.57 12.12 6.36
CA VAL A 41 1.33 13.24 7.27
C VAL A 41 0.45 12.84 8.45
N LYS A 42 -0.33 11.76 8.31
CA LYS A 42 -1.18 11.21 9.36
C LYS A 42 -1.38 9.72 9.11
N HIS A 43 -1.31 8.92 10.16
CA HIS A 43 -1.77 7.53 10.16
C HIS A 43 -2.50 7.27 11.47
N ALA A 44 -3.64 6.59 11.35
CA ALA A 44 -4.44 6.14 12.47
C ALA A 44 -4.97 4.74 12.18
N PHE A 45 -5.15 3.95 13.23
CA PHE A 45 -5.81 2.66 13.10
C PHE A 45 -6.64 2.30 14.32
N THR A 46 -7.62 1.44 14.08
CA THR A 46 -8.35 0.69 15.10
C THR A 46 -8.27 -0.79 14.75
N ALA A 47 -8.13 -1.65 15.75
CA ALA A 47 -8.13 -3.09 15.59
C ALA A 47 -8.81 -3.72 16.79
N LYS A 48 -9.85 -4.51 16.56
CA LYS A 48 -10.64 -5.19 17.59
C LYS A 48 -10.74 -6.65 17.24
N GLY A 49 -10.66 -7.51 18.24
CA GLY A 49 -10.91 -8.92 18.08
C GLY A 49 -11.02 -9.63 19.42
N GLU A 50 -11.05 -10.95 19.36
CA GLU A 50 -11.10 -11.76 20.57
C GLU A 50 -9.87 -11.50 21.44
N GLY A 51 -10.12 -10.99 22.65
CA GLY A 51 -9.05 -10.66 23.59
C GLY A 51 -8.22 -9.42 23.22
N TYR A 52 -8.62 -8.58 22.26
CA TYR A 52 -7.91 -7.32 22.02
C TYR A 52 -8.78 -6.17 21.49
N ASP A 53 -8.49 -4.94 21.94
CA ASP A 53 -9.01 -3.70 21.36
C ASP A 53 -7.89 -2.66 21.36
N PHE A 54 -7.42 -2.26 20.19
CA PHE A 54 -6.32 -1.34 19.99
C PHE A 54 -6.73 -0.14 19.15
N THR A 55 -6.15 0.99 19.52
CA THR A 55 -6.07 2.17 18.67
C THR A 55 -4.62 2.59 18.54
N GLY A 56 -4.25 3.23 17.43
CA GLY A 56 -2.92 3.77 17.30
C GLY A 56 -2.84 4.92 16.32
N THR A 57 -1.81 5.75 16.50
CA THR A 57 -1.51 6.91 15.65
C THR A 57 -0.01 7.17 15.61
N GLY A 58 0.48 7.75 14.51
CA GLY A 58 1.88 8.13 14.38
C GLY A 58 2.42 7.87 12.97
N GLY A 59 3.67 7.39 12.85
CA GLY A 59 4.23 6.97 11.57
C GLY A 59 4.51 8.09 10.56
N LYS A 60 4.37 9.37 10.95
CA LYS A 60 4.62 10.50 10.06
C LYS A 60 6.04 10.47 9.47
N GLY A 61 6.20 11.01 8.26
CA GLY A 61 7.49 11.11 7.58
C GLY A 61 7.89 9.89 6.75
N VAL A 62 7.13 8.79 6.80
CA VAL A 62 7.27 7.67 5.86
C VAL A 62 6.96 8.17 4.45
N ARG A 63 7.84 7.87 3.50
CA ARG A 63 7.63 8.19 2.09
C ARG A 63 7.06 6.98 1.37
N LEU A 64 6.09 7.20 0.50
CA LEU A 64 5.46 6.22 -0.35
C LEU A 64 5.63 6.64 -1.81
N LYS A 65 6.22 5.77 -2.62
CA LYS A 65 6.21 5.87 -4.08
C LYS A 65 5.21 4.88 -4.63
N VAL A 66 4.20 5.38 -5.32
CA VAL A 66 3.21 4.58 -6.05
C VAL A 66 3.57 4.63 -7.52
N ALA A 67 3.96 3.49 -8.08
CA ALA A 67 4.17 3.30 -9.51
C ALA A 67 3.08 2.38 -10.09
N LYS A 68 3.01 2.29 -11.43
CA LYS A 68 2.01 1.46 -12.12
C LYS A 68 2.04 -0.02 -11.69
N LYS A 69 3.23 -0.54 -11.34
CA LYS A 69 3.45 -1.96 -11.02
C LYS A 69 4.13 -2.22 -9.67
N SER A 70 4.34 -1.17 -8.85
CA SER A 70 5.03 -1.33 -7.57
C SER A 70 4.68 -0.23 -6.57
N LEU A 71 4.75 -0.57 -5.29
CA LEU A 71 4.86 0.41 -4.20
C LEU A 71 6.23 0.30 -3.57
N ALA A 72 6.81 1.44 -3.21
CA ALA A 72 7.99 1.49 -2.37
C ALA A 72 7.72 2.39 -1.16
N TRP A 73 7.87 1.83 0.03
CA TRP A 73 7.84 2.51 1.30
C TRP A 73 9.27 2.78 1.76
N ASP A 74 9.57 4.00 2.17
CA ASP A 74 10.83 4.40 2.76
C ASP A 74 10.55 4.94 4.16
N PHE A 75 11.05 4.21 5.16
CA PHE A 75 10.80 4.48 6.57
C PHE A 75 11.92 5.28 7.23
N ARG A 76 12.95 5.74 6.52
CA ARG A 76 14.09 6.47 7.12
C ARG A 76 13.65 7.76 7.84
N GLY A 77 12.56 8.39 7.38
CA GLY A 77 11.95 9.56 8.02
C GLY A 77 10.86 9.24 9.06
N SER A 78 10.63 7.96 9.37
CA SER A 78 9.50 7.52 10.19
C SER A 78 9.60 7.99 11.63
N LYS A 79 8.59 8.73 12.08
CA LYS A 79 8.32 9.00 13.50
C LYS A 79 7.64 7.79 14.14
N PRO A 80 7.78 7.59 15.47
CA PRO A 80 7.14 6.48 16.17
C PRO A 80 5.63 6.41 15.89
N LEU A 81 5.13 5.19 15.74
CA LEU A 81 3.73 4.82 15.80
C LEU A 81 3.44 4.38 17.23
N THR A 82 2.53 5.07 17.90
CA THR A 82 2.10 4.70 19.25
C THR A 82 0.76 4.00 19.17
N SER A 83 0.58 2.94 19.95
CA SER A 83 -0.69 2.25 20.11
C SER A 83 -1.02 2.06 21.59
N LYS A 84 -2.31 2.05 21.89
CA LYS A 84 -2.85 1.78 23.22
C LYS A 84 -4.14 0.99 23.11
N GLY A 85 -4.46 0.24 24.14
CA GLY A 85 -5.60 -0.65 24.09
C GLY A 85 -5.63 -1.65 25.23
N THR A 86 -6.37 -2.73 25.01
CA THR A 86 -6.44 -3.88 25.90
C THR A 86 -5.96 -5.14 25.17
N ARG A 87 -5.34 -6.04 25.93
CA ARG A 87 -5.05 -7.42 25.52
C ARG A 87 -5.37 -8.35 26.68
N ASN A 88 -6.27 -9.31 26.46
CA ASN A 88 -6.78 -10.25 27.47
C ASN A 88 -7.23 -9.54 28.76
N GLY A 89 -7.97 -8.43 28.60
CA GLY A 89 -8.45 -7.59 29.70
C GLY A 89 -7.41 -6.64 30.31
N ALA A 90 -6.11 -6.80 30.02
CA ALA A 90 -5.07 -5.94 30.55
C ALA A 90 -4.80 -4.72 29.64
N ALA A 91 -4.68 -3.54 30.24
CA ALA A 91 -4.30 -2.33 29.51
C ALA A 91 -2.84 -2.42 29.02
N VAL A 92 -2.62 -2.04 27.77
CA VAL A 92 -1.31 -2.09 27.12
C VAL A 92 -1.08 -0.83 26.29
N ALA A 93 0.17 -0.35 26.29
CA ALA A 93 0.63 0.75 25.45
C ALA A 93 2.00 0.42 24.87
N MET A 94 2.15 0.65 23.57
CA MET A 94 3.33 0.27 22.80
C MET A 94 3.73 1.39 21.85
N TRP A 95 4.99 1.35 21.42
CA TRP A 95 5.47 2.09 20.27
C TRP A 95 6.10 1.14 19.26
N SER A 96 6.02 1.53 17.99
CA SER A 96 6.70 0.91 16.88
C SER A 96 7.47 1.99 16.10
N ARG A 97 8.70 1.72 15.70
CA ARG A 97 9.48 2.56 14.80
C ARG A 97 9.97 1.73 13.63
N TYR A 98 9.84 2.30 12.44
CA TYR A 98 10.18 1.63 11.19
C TYR A 98 11.41 2.28 10.58
N THR A 99 12.26 1.50 9.93
CA THR A 99 13.45 1.96 9.20
C THR A 99 13.65 1.17 7.91
N GLY A 100 14.55 1.63 7.05
CA GLY A 100 14.87 0.97 5.77
C GLY A 100 13.78 1.16 4.71
N ARG A 101 13.78 0.30 3.69
CA ARG A 101 12.90 0.37 2.52
C ARG A 101 12.18 -0.96 2.27
N LEU A 102 10.88 -0.89 2.02
CA LEU A 102 10.04 -2.02 1.65
C LEU A 102 9.45 -1.78 0.27
N THR A 103 9.65 -2.71 -0.66
CA THR A 103 9.03 -2.65 -1.99
C THR A 103 8.11 -3.84 -2.16
N VAL A 104 6.91 -3.63 -2.71
CA VAL A 104 5.93 -4.68 -3.05
C VAL A 104 5.48 -4.49 -4.51
N PRO A 105 5.26 -5.54 -5.32
CA PRO A 105 4.61 -5.38 -6.60
C PRO A 105 3.16 -4.98 -6.35
N SER A 106 2.60 -4.16 -7.23
CA SER A 106 1.24 -3.67 -7.05
C SER A 106 0.53 -3.41 -8.35
N SER A 107 -0.77 -3.15 -8.26
CA SER A 107 -1.57 -2.56 -9.32
C SER A 107 -2.43 -1.43 -8.73
N VAL A 108 -2.72 -0.44 -9.57
CA VAL A 108 -3.58 0.69 -9.24
C VAL A 108 -4.75 0.69 -10.22
N LYS A 109 -5.96 0.61 -9.69
CA LYS A 109 -7.21 0.70 -10.46
C LYS A 109 -7.96 1.97 -10.06
N GLY A 110 -8.45 2.72 -11.03
CA GLY A 110 -9.12 4.00 -10.82
C GLY A 110 -8.19 5.20 -10.97
N ASN A 111 -8.78 6.41 -10.97
CA ASN A 111 -8.04 7.66 -11.15
C ASN A 111 -7.96 8.45 -9.82
N ARG A 112 -9.03 9.19 -9.48
CA ARG A 112 -9.12 9.96 -8.21
C ARG A 112 -9.64 9.14 -7.03
N LYS A 113 -10.40 8.09 -7.30
CA LYS A 113 -10.82 7.09 -6.30
C LYS A 113 -10.58 5.72 -6.91
N GLY A 114 -10.28 4.73 -6.08
CA GLY A 114 -10.04 3.40 -6.59
C GLY A 114 -9.42 2.44 -5.59
N LEU A 115 -8.73 1.44 -6.12
CA LEU A 115 -8.11 0.37 -5.36
C LEU A 115 -6.62 0.29 -5.66
N LEU A 116 -5.86 0.14 -4.59
CA LEU A 116 -4.45 -0.21 -4.62
C LEU A 116 -4.36 -1.67 -4.16
N GLN A 117 -3.79 -2.54 -4.98
CA GLN A 117 -3.61 -3.95 -4.66
C GLN A 117 -2.12 -4.25 -4.65
N ALA A 118 -1.55 -4.75 -3.54
CA ALA A 118 -0.18 -5.23 -3.52
C ALA A 118 -0.09 -6.74 -3.30
N ASP A 119 0.90 -7.32 -3.96
CA ASP A 119 1.31 -8.71 -3.76
C ASP A 119 2.37 -8.75 -2.64
N VAL A 120 1.90 -8.78 -1.40
CA VAL A 120 2.76 -8.79 -0.20
C VAL A 120 3.64 -10.04 -0.11
N ARG A 121 3.27 -11.13 -0.80
CA ARG A 121 4.08 -12.35 -0.90
C ARG A 121 5.37 -12.15 -1.69
N LYS A 122 5.47 -11.05 -2.45
CA LYS A 122 6.66 -10.64 -3.20
C LYS A 122 7.30 -9.38 -2.61
N ALA A 123 7.08 -9.12 -1.32
CA ALA A 123 7.77 -8.07 -0.61
C ALA A 123 9.28 -8.29 -0.63
N ARG A 124 10.05 -7.20 -0.74
CA ARG A 124 11.53 -7.20 -0.66
C ARG A 124 12.04 -5.89 -0.05
N GLY A 125 13.32 -5.89 0.31
CA GLY A 125 14.03 -4.74 0.86
C GLY A 125 14.53 -5.00 2.27
N ASP A 126 15.19 -4.00 2.82
CA ASP A 126 15.89 -4.01 4.11
C ASP A 126 15.05 -3.42 5.26
N ALA A 127 13.78 -3.10 4.99
CA ALA A 127 12.93 -2.51 6.02
C ALA A 127 12.79 -3.40 7.25
N SER A 128 12.79 -2.76 8.41
CA SER A 128 12.63 -3.39 9.72
C SER A 128 11.73 -2.56 10.62
N ALA A 129 11.14 -3.23 11.61
CA ALA A 129 10.43 -2.60 12.72
C ALA A 129 11.16 -2.88 14.03
N ARG A 130 11.10 -1.89 14.91
CA ARG A 130 11.42 -2.01 16.33
C ARG A 130 10.17 -1.73 17.12
N THR A 131 9.85 -2.55 18.10
CA THR A 131 8.68 -2.36 18.96
C THR A 131 9.10 -2.36 20.42
N GLY A 132 8.37 -1.63 21.25
CA GLY A 132 8.62 -1.59 22.69
C GLY A 132 7.42 -1.08 23.48
N LYS A 133 7.43 -1.29 24.80
CA LYS A 133 6.45 -0.68 25.70
C LYS A 133 6.56 0.84 25.72
N ALA A 134 5.43 1.51 25.85
CA ALA A 134 5.40 2.96 26.04
C ALA A 134 6.25 3.36 27.26
N GLY A 135 6.94 4.51 27.17
CA GLY A 135 7.82 5.02 28.22
C GLY A 135 9.22 4.38 28.27
N ARG A 136 9.51 3.36 27.46
CA ARG A 136 10.85 2.75 27.36
C ARG A 136 11.53 3.10 26.04
N SER A 137 12.80 3.48 26.09
CA SER A 137 13.62 3.79 24.91
C SER A 137 14.17 2.54 24.21
N THR A 138 14.46 1.48 24.98
CA THR A 138 14.95 0.21 24.44
C THR A 138 13.81 -0.60 23.83
N PRO A 139 13.95 -1.09 22.58
CA PRO A 139 12.94 -1.96 21.97
C PRO A 139 12.93 -3.34 22.63
N ASP A 140 11.73 -3.90 22.77
CA ASP A 140 11.52 -5.28 23.22
C ASP A 140 11.72 -6.27 22.05
N ALA A 141 11.51 -5.84 20.80
CA ALA A 141 11.75 -6.66 19.62
C ALA A 141 12.23 -5.84 18.41
N THR A 142 13.02 -6.48 17.55
CA THR A 142 13.37 -5.98 16.22
C THR A 142 13.16 -7.10 15.21
N TYR A 143 12.54 -6.81 14.07
CA TYR A 143 12.27 -7.82 13.05
C TYR A 143 12.22 -7.23 11.64
N PRO A 144 12.56 -8.02 10.60
CA PRO A 144 12.52 -7.58 9.21
C PRO A 144 11.08 -7.61 8.66
N LEU A 145 10.73 -6.61 7.86
CA LEU A 145 9.36 -6.47 7.31
C LEU A 145 9.12 -7.39 6.12
N ALA A 146 10.04 -7.47 5.16
CA ALA A 146 9.79 -8.24 3.94
C ALA A 146 9.45 -9.72 4.23
N PRO A 147 10.19 -10.46 5.07
CA PRO A 147 9.83 -11.84 5.43
C PRO A 147 8.48 -11.94 6.16
N ASN A 148 8.12 -10.97 6.99
CA ASN A 148 6.82 -10.97 7.69
C ASN A 148 5.67 -10.79 6.70
N TYR A 149 5.80 -9.86 5.75
CA TYR A 149 4.81 -9.65 4.69
C TYR A 149 4.65 -10.90 3.82
N GLN A 150 5.77 -11.55 3.49
CA GLN A 150 5.75 -12.80 2.73
C GLN A 150 4.97 -13.91 3.43
N LYS A 151 5.02 -13.95 4.76
CA LYS A 151 4.28 -14.88 5.63
C LYS A 151 2.83 -14.45 5.92
N GLY A 152 2.32 -13.41 5.26
CA GLY A 152 0.96 -12.92 5.47
C GLY A 152 0.77 -12.18 6.80
N LYS A 153 1.85 -11.64 7.39
CA LYS A 153 1.83 -10.82 8.61
C LYS A 153 2.16 -9.35 8.27
N PRO A 154 1.26 -8.61 7.59
CA PRO A 154 1.52 -7.22 7.23
C PRO A 154 1.55 -6.32 8.48
N GLU A 155 2.33 -5.25 8.39
CA GLU A 155 2.37 -4.20 9.41
C GLU A 155 1.25 -3.17 9.20
N THR A 156 0.85 -2.53 10.29
CA THR A 156 -0.22 -1.52 10.30
C THR A 156 0.15 -0.26 9.50
N ILE A 157 1.44 0.09 9.42
CA ILE A 157 1.91 1.33 8.78
C ILE A 157 2.03 1.26 7.25
N ALA A 158 2.28 0.07 6.69
CA ALA A 158 2.52 -0.13 5.27
C ALA A 158 1.47 -1.06 4.67
N LEU A 159 0.32 -0.48 4.33
CA LEU A 159 -0.84 -1.24 3.86
C LEU A 159 -0.47 -2.03 2.59
N GLY A 160 -0.80 -3.33 2.59
CA GLY A 160 -0.64 -4.18 1.41
C GLY A 160 -1.65 -3.77 0.33
N SER A 161 -2.93 -3.82 0.64
CA SER A 161 -3.99 -3.43 -0.29
C SER A 161 -4.98 -2.50 0.41
N GLY A 162 -5.71 -1.68 -0.34
CA GLY A 162 -6.70 -0.77 0.23
C GLY A 162 -7.39 0.08 -0.81
N ALA A 163 -8.50 0.70 -0.41
CA ALA A 163 -9.14 1.75 -1.18
C ALA A 163 -8.32 3.04 -1.08
N PHE A 164 -8.38 3.87 -2.11
CA PHE A 164 -7.77 5.18 -2.09
C PHE A 164 -8.70 6.28 -2.58
N THR A 165 -8.45 7.49 -2.09
CA THR A 165 -8.93 8.74 -2.68
C THR A 165 -7.74 9.69 -2.89
N CYS A 166 -7.77 10.50 -3.95
CA CYS A 166 -6.68 11.34 -4.38
C CYS A 166 -7.19 12.65 -5.01
N THR A 167 -6.57 13.76 -4.61
CA THR A 167 -6.88 15.12 -5.08
C THR A 167 -5.77 15.74 -5.92
N GLY A 168 -4.69 14.99 -6.16
CA GLY A 168 -3.44 15.45 -6.78
C GLY A 168 -2.46 16.03 -5.77
N LYS A 169 -2.96 16.65 -4.70
CA LYS A 169 -2.17 17.18 -3.57
C LYS A 169 -2.14 16.25 -2.38
N THR A 170 -3.23 15.49 -2.19
CA THR A 170 -3.37 14.52 -1.10
C THR A 170 -3.72 13.14 -1.65
N LEU A 171 -3.26 12.12 -0.94
CA LEU A 171 -3.63 10.73 -1.12
C LEU A 171 -4.08 10.19 0.24
N HIS A 172 -5.27 9.59 0.30
CA HIS A 172 -5.77 8.91 1.49
C HIS A 172 -5.97 7.44 1.16
N LEU A 173 -5.27 6.57 1.88
CA LEU A 173 -5.40 5.13 1.79
C LEU A 173 -6.22 4.63 2.97
N VAL A 174 -7.17 3.75 2.67
CA VAL A 174 -8.02 3.08 3.65
C VAL A 174 -7.93 1.58 3.45
N LEU A 175 -7.53 0.85 4.48
CA LEU A 175 -7.72 -0.59 4.56
C LEU A 175 -8.72 -0.85 5.69
N ALA A 176 -9.77 -1.60 5.39
CA ALA A 176 -10.68 -2.10 6.39
C ALA A 176 -10.86 -3.60 6.19
N THR A 177 -10.79 -4.36 7.28
CA THR A 177 -11.12 -5.78 7.30
C THR A 177 -12.16 -6.02 8.39
N LYS A 178 -13.07 -6.96 8.14
CA LYS A 178 -14.09 -7.37 9.11
C LYS A 178 -14.35 -8.86 8.91
N SER A 179 -14.28 -9.63 9.99
CA SER A 179 -14.72 -11.01 10.11
C SER A 179 -15.80 -11.10 11.21
N ALA A 180 -16.21 -12.31 11.58
CA ALA A 180 -17.16 -12.52 12.68
C ALA A 180 -16.57 -12.07 14.03
N THR A 181 -15.27 -12.28 14.23
CA THR A 181 -14.57 -12.07 15.50
C THR A 181 -13.67 -10.85 15.49
N ASP A 182 -13.24 -10.37 14.31
CA ASP A 182 -12.22 -9.34 14.19
C ASP A 182 -12.67 -8.20 13.29
N SER A 183 -12.19 -7.00 13.58
CA SER A 183 -12.28 -5.86 12.69
C SER A 183 -11.04 -5.01 12.79
N SER A 184 -10.59 -4.49 11.66
CA SER A 184 -9.52 -3.51 11.65
C SER A 184 -9.80 -2.42 10.63
N ARG A 185 -9.36 -1.21 10.94
CA ARG A 185 -9.41 -0.08 10.03
C ARG A 185 -8.11 0.69 10.15
N PHE A 186 -7.50 0.97 9.01
CA PHE A 186 -6.30 1.77 8.89
C PHE A 186 -6.60 2.93 7.95
N ASP A 187 -6.36 4.14 8.42
CA ASP A 187 -6.47 5.36 7.65
C ASP A 187 -5.10 6.04 7.59
N THR A 188 -4.60 6.24 6.36
CA THR A 188 -3.28 6.81 6.12
C THR A 188 -3.38 7.95 5.12
N TRP A 189 -3.03 9.15 5.55
CA TRP A 189 -3.03 10.35 4.72
C TRP A 189 -1.62 10.74 4.35
N PHE A 190 -1.46 11.08 3.09
CA PHE A 190 -0.23 11.56 2.52
C PHE A 190 -0.43 12.91 1.83
N ARG A 191 0.64 13.69 1.80
CA ARG A 191 0.79 14.88 0.97
C ARG A 191 1.76 14.56 -0.17
N ARG A 192 1.53 15.15 -1.35
CA ARG A 192 2.46 15.06 -2.47
C ARG A 192 3.84 15.58 -2.03
N SER A 193 4.88 14.80 -2.31
CA SER A 193 6.28 15.21 -2.09
C SER A 193 6.78 16.08 -3.23
#